data_AF-A0A381TEG6-F1
#
_entry.id   AF-A0A381TEG6-F1
#
_cell.length_a   1.000
_cell.length_b   1.000
_cell.length_c   1.000
_cell.angle_alpha   90.00
_cell.angle_beta   90.00
_cell.angle_gamma   90.00
#
_symmetry.space_group_name_H-M   'P 1'
#
loop_
_entity.id
_entity.type
_entity.pdbx_description
1 polymer ?
#
loop_
_entity_poly.entity_id
_entity_poly.type
_entity_poly.pdbx_seq_one_letter_code
_entity_poly.pdbx_strand_id
1 'polypeptide(L)'
;MTLQQDPEFIQNLKEYLSLEKKIADFKSALKRLETRKKELYGKVHQKMIVKKVETLKLPNGAKLKNYVKKTKEGLTKSYVQNRLKLYCEENHLNFEEINDYLYNNKYRKVTETPAIRKTVPRKKKQN
;
A
#
# COMPACT_ATOMS: atom_id res chain seq x y z
N MET A 1 -0.81 -27.58 54.78
CA MET A 1 0.09 -26.44 54.51
C MET A 1 -0.60 -25.54 53.50
N THR A 2 -0.97 -24.33 53.89
CA THR A 2 -1.48 -23.33 52.95
C THR A 2 -0.30 -22.85 52.09
N LEU A 3 -0.48 -22.73 50.77
CA LEU A 3 0.55 -22.28 49.81
C LEU A 3 1.22 -20.93 50.16
N GLN A 4 0.69 -20.21 51.16
CA GLN A 4 1.20 -18.92 51.65
C GLN A 4 2.48 -19.01 52.49
N GLN A 5 3.01 -20.19 52.78
CA GLN A 5 4.17 -20.36 53.66
C GLN A 5 5.38 -21.03 53.00
N ASP A 6 5.36 -21.29 51.70
CA ASP A 6 6.54 -21.82 50.98
C ASP A 6 7.50 -20.66 50.63
N PRO A 7 8.66 -20.53 51.29
CA PRO A 7 9.58 -19.42 51.07
C PRO A 7 10.19 -19.45 49.67
N GLU A 8 10.40 -20.64 49.10
CA GLU A 8 10.97 -20.82 47.77
C GLU A 8 9.97 -20.38 46.70
N PHE A 9 8.70 -20.73 46.87
CA PHE A 9 7.63 -20.24 45.99
C PHE A 9 7.54 -18.71 46.01
N ILE A 10 7.58 -18.07 47.19
CA ILE A 10 7.51 -16.61 47.32
C ILE A 10 8.74 -15.94 46.67
N GLN A 11 9.94 -16.52 46.83
CA GLN A 11 11.17 -16.03 46.22
C GLN A 11 11.10 -16.09 44.69
N ASN A 12 10.69 -17.25 44.15
CA ASN A 12 10.53 -17.46 42.70
C ASN A 12 9.47 -16.52 42.12
N LEU A 13 8.37 -16.27 42.83
CA LEU A 13 7.31 -15.37 42.38
C LEU A 13 7.78 -13.90 42.35
N LYS A 14 8.60 -13.48 43.32
CA LYS A 14 9.23 -12.14 43.30
C LYS A 14 10.20 -11.98 42.12
N GLU A 15 11.02 -13.00 41.85
CA GLU A 15 11.96 -12.96 40.74
C GLU A 15 11.23 -12.96 39.39
N TYR A 16 10.20 -13.78 39.25
CA TYR A 16 9.33 -13.79 38.06
C TYR A 16 8.73 -12.41 37.77
N LEU A 17 8.10 -11.77 38.76
CA LEU A 17 7.50 -10.43 38.61
C LEU A 17 8.56 -9.35 38.30
N SER A 18 9.74 -9.47 38.90
CA SER A 18 10.88 -8.58 38.59
C SER A 18 11.34 -8.72 37.15
N LEU A 19 11.43 -9.96 36.64
CA LEU A 19 11.78 -10.25 35.26
C LEU A 19 10.70 -9.75 34.30
N GLU A 20 9.42 -9.93 34.59
CA GLU A 20 8.33 -9.39 33.76
C GLU A 20 8.42 -7.88 33.62
N LYS A 21 8.69 -7.17 34.73
CA LYS A 21 8.86 -5.72 34.71
C LYS A 21 10.06 -5.30 33.86
N LYS A 22 11.22 -5.97 34.03
CA LYS A 22 12.42 -5.70 33.22
C LYS A 22 12.15 -5.97 31.73
N ILE A 23 11.43 -7.03 31.38
CA ILE A 23 11.05 -7.35 30.00
C ILE A 23 10.16 -6.24 29.43
N ALA A 24 9.18 -5.76 30.19
CA ALA A 24 8.32 -4.65 29.76
C ALA A 24 9.12 -3.36 29.50
N ASP A 25 10.04 -3.03 30.41
CA ASP A 25 10.92 -1.87 30.27
C ASP A 25 11.82 -1.99 29.03
N PHE A 26 12.45 -3.15 28.80
CA PHE A 26 13.26 -3.39 27.62
C PHE A 26 12.46 -3.33 26.32
N LYS A 27 11.24 -3.89 26.29
CA LYS A 27 10.35 -3.77 25.11
C LYS A 27 10.03 -2.31 24.82
N SER A 28 9.76 -1.51 25.85
CA SER A 28 9.49 -0.08 25.69
C SER A 28 10.71 0.68 25.14
N ALA A 29 11.90 0.39 25.66
CA ALA A 29 13.16 0.99 25.22
C ALA A 29 13.48 0.61 23.78
N LEU A 30 13.30 -0.67 23.41
CA LEU A 30 13.49 -1.16 22.06
C LEU A 30 12.56 -0.44 21.07
N LYS A 31 11.28 -0.28 21.42
CA LYS A 31 10.32 0.46 20.59
C LYS A 31 10.76 1.91 20.36
N ARG A 32 11.27 2.59 21.40
CA ARG A 32 11.81 3.97 21.27
C ARG A 32 13.00 4.02 20.33
N LEU A 33 13.94 3.07 20.45
CA LEU A 33 15.11 2.99 19.57
C LEU A 33 14.72 2.70 18.12
N GLU A 34 13.75 1.83 17.89
CA GLU A 34 13.23 1.55 16.54
C GLU A 34 12.56 2.77 15.90
N THR A 35 11.74 3.51 16.66
CA THR A 35 11.14 4.77 16.19
C THR A 35 12.24 5.76 15.83
N ARG A 36 13.24 5.94 16.70
CA ARG A 36 14.35 6.86 16.42
C ARG A 36 15.16 6.43 15.19
N LYS A 37 15.40 5.13 15.01
CA LYS A 37 16.05 4.56 13.82
C LYS A 37 15.28 4.89 12.55
N LYS A 38 13.95 4.78 12.56
CA LYS A 38 13.09 5.13 11.42
C LYS A 38 13.17 6.62 11.07
N GLU A 39 13.11 7.50 12.07
CA GLU A 39 13.26 8.95 11.87
C GLU A 39 14.61 9.31 11.23
N LEU A 40 15.69 8.73 11.77
CA LEU A 40 17.04 8.94 11.25
C LEU A 40 17.19 8.40 9.83
N TYR A 41 16.61 7.22 9.55
CA TYR A 41 16.58 6.67 8.20
C TYR A 41 15.92 7.63 7.21
N GLY A 42 14.78 8.22 7.56
CA GLY A 42 14.10 9.21 6.72
C GLY A 42 15.01 10.41 6.39
N LYS A 43 15.69 10.96 7.40
CA LYS A 43 16.64 12.08 7.21
C LYS A 43 17.84 11.70 6.34
N VAL A 44 18.40 10.50 6.55
CA VAL A 44 19.52 9.97 5.74
C VAL A 44 19.07 9.79 4.29
N HIS A 45 17.92 9.16 4.08
CA HIS A 45 17.36 8.90 2.76
C HIS A 45 17.09 10.20 1.98
N GLN A 46 16.50 11.20 2.62
CA GLN A 46 16.28 12.51 2.01
C GLN A 46 17.60 13.16 1.58
N LYS A 47 18.64 13.11 2.41
CA LYS A 47 19.97 13.60 2.04
C LYS A 47 20.60 12.81 0.89
N MET A 48 20.40 11.50 0.83
CA MET A 48 20.87 10.67 -0.30
C MET A 48 20.19 11.07 -1.61
N ILE A 49 18.89 11.38 -1.59
CA ILE A 49 18.17 11.89 -2.77
C ILE A 49 18.75 13.24 -3.22
N VAL A 50 18.86 14.22 -2.31
CA VAL A 50 19.37 15.57 -2.62
C VAL A 50 20.78 15.51 -3.19
N LYS A 51 21.64 14.67 -2.61
CA LYS A 51 23.04 14.51 -3.05
C LYS A 51 23.22 13.52 -4.20
N LYS A 52 22.13 12.96 -4.75
CA LYS A 52 22.17 11.94 -5.82
C LYS A 52 23.07 10.74 -5.50
N VAL A 53 23.08 10.31 -4.24
CA VAL A 53 23.83 9.13 -3.78
C VAL A 53 22.96 7.89 -3.97
N GLU A 54 23.36 7.02 -4.89
CA GLU A 54 22.63 5.78 -5.17
C GLU A 54 22.90 4.69 -4.12
N THR A 55 24.15 4.56 -3.66
CA THR A 55 24.56 3.55 -2.70
C THR A 55 25.54 4.13 -1.67
N LEU A 56 25.34 3.79 -0.39
CA LEU A 56 26.24 4.16 0.71
C LEU A 56 26.73 2.88 1.39
N LYS A 57 28.06 2.74 1.53
CA LYS A 57 28.67 1.62 2.27
C LYS A 57 28.75 2.01 3.75
N LEU A 58 28.20 1.16 4.61
CA LEU A 58 28.25 1.34 6.06
C LEU A 58 29.50 0.67 6.65
N PRO A 59 29.98 1.10 7.82
CA PRO A 59 31.16 0.53 8.48
C PRO A 59 31.02 -0.96 8.80
N ASN A 60 29.80 -1.44 9.00
CA ASN A 60 29.48 -2.84 9.28
C ASN A 60 29.40 -3.71 8.00
N GLY A 61 29.85 -3.21 6.85
CA GLY A 61 29.79 -3.92 5.57
C GLY A 61 28.42 -3.90 4.87
N ALA A 62 27.37 -3.39 5.53
CA ALA A 62 26.06 -3.26 4.91
C ALA A 62 26.04 -2.15 3.84
N LYS A 63 25.14 -2.27 2.86
CA LYS A 63 24.94 -1.26 1.82
C LYS A 63 23.54 -0.67 1.93
N LEU A 64 23.47 0.65 2.02
CA LEU A 64 22.22 1.40 1.93
C LEU A 64 22.01 1.80 0.48
N LYS A 65 20.95 1.31 -0.16
CA LYS A 65 20.60 1.67 -1.54
C LYS A 65 19.40 2.60 -1.56
N ASN A 66 19.46 3.64 -2.38
CA ASN A 66 18.33 4.49 -2.67
C ASN A 66 17.48 3.84 -3.78
N TYR A 67 16.46 3.09 -3.40
CA TYR A 67 15.53 2.47 -4.35
C TYR A 67 14.45 3.47 -4.77
N VAL A 68 14.62 4.06 -5.94
CA VAL A 68 13.53 4.79 -6.61
C VAL A 68 12.70 3.76 -7.37
N LYS A 69 11.49 3.46 -6.89
CA LYS A 69 10.56 2.60 -7.62
C LYS A 69 10.06 3.37 -8.84
N LYS A 70 10.68 3.15 -10.00
CA LYS A 70 10.22 3.67 -11.29
C LYS A 70 9.03 2.85 -11.76
N THR A 71 7.86 3.04 -11.16
CA THR A 71 6.63 2.54 -11.76
C THR A 71 6.29 3.41 -12.96
N LYS A 72 6.18 2.80 -14.15
CA LYS A 72 5.47 3.46 -15.25
C LYS A 72 4.07 3.74 -14.73
N GLU A 73 3.63 5.00 -14.75
CA GLU A 73 2.23 5.31 -14.48
C GLU A 73 1.40 4.48 -15.47
N GLY A 74 0.40 3.77 -14.95
CA GLY A 74 -0.55 3.07 -15.80
C GLY A 74 -1.19 4.07 -16.75
N LEU A 75 -1.57 3.62 -17.95
CA LEU A 75 -2.26 4.46 -18.93
C LEU A 75 -3.70 4.74 -18.43
N THR A 76 -3.81 5.61 -17.43
CA THR A 76 -5.09 6.00 -16.83
C THR A 76 -5.80 7.00 -17.74
N LYS A 77 -7.14 7.07 -17.64
CA LYS A 77 -7.93 8.08 -18.37
C LYS A 77 -7.39 9.49 -18.13
N SER A 78 -7.06 9.82 -16.88
CA SER A 78 -6.47 11.13 -16.54
C SER A 78 -5.12 11.36 -17.20
N TYR A 79 -4.23 10.35 -17.22
CA TYR A 79 -2.94 10.45 -17.91
C TYR A 79 -3.12 10.72 -19.42
N VAL A 80 -4.03 9.98 -20.08
CA VAL A 80 -4.33 10.14 -21.50
C VAL A 80 -4.94 11.51 -21.79
N GLN A 81 -5.91 11.96 -20.99
CA GLN A 81 -6.52 13.28 -21.13
C GLN A 81 -5.52 14.41 -20.96
N ASN A 82 -4.64 14.34 -19.96
CA ASN A 82 -3.62 15.37 -19.75
C ASN A 82 -2.61 15.43 -20.91
N ARG A 83 -2.22 14.28 -21.46
CA ARG A 83 -1.34 14.23 -22.63
C ARG A 83 -2.01 14.73 -23.91
N LEU A 84 -3.28 14.38 -24.12
CA LEU A 84 -4.09 14.90 -25.23
C LEU A 84 -4.27 16.40 -25.13
N LYS A 85 -4.52 16.93 -23.93
CA LYS A 85 -4.68 18.37 -23.71
C LYS A 85 -3.42 19.13 -24.11
N LEU A 86 -2.25 18.70 -23.62
CA LEU A 86 -0.96 19.30 -23.99
C LEU A 86 -0.73 19.27 -25.50
N TYR A 87 -0.99 18.13 -26.14
CA TYR A 87 -0.83 18.01 -27.59
C TYR A 87 -1.81 18.93 -28.36
N CYS A 88 -3.06 19.03 -27.89
CA CYS A 88 -4.06 19.91 -28.52
C CYS A 88 -3.69 21.39 -28.34
N GLU A 89 -3.14 21.79 -27.19
CA GLU A 89 -2.64 23.14 -26.94
C GLU A 89 -1.48 23.49 -27.90
N GLU A 90 -0.53 22.58 -28.09
CA GLU A 90 0.62 22.75 -29.00
C GLU A 90 0.21 22.82 -30.49
N ASN A 91 -0.87 22.14 -30.86
CA ASN A 91 -1.32 22.03 -32.26
C ASN A 91 -2.59 22.84 -32.56
N HIS A 92 -3.03 23.68 -31.61
CA HIS A 92 -4.26 24.48 -31.71
C HIS A 92 -5.53 23.67 -32.06
N LEU A 93 -5.64 22.45 -31.51
CA LEU A 93 -6.78 21.56 -31.71
C LEU A 93 -7.81 21.73 -30.58
N ASN A 94 -9.08 21.43 -30.88
CA ASN A 94 -10.14 21.46 -29.87
C ASN A 94 -10.10 20.20 -28.98
N PHE A 95 -9.50 20.34 -27.79
CA PHE A 95 -9.40 19.25 -26.83
C PHE A 95 -10.75 18.66 -26.42
N GLU A 96 -11.77 19.51 -26.22
CA GLU A 96 -13.07 19.10 -25.69
C GLU A 96 -13.78 18.15 -26.66
N GLU A 97 -13.77 18.48 -27.95
CA GLU A 97 -14.36 17.67 -29.01
C GLU A 97 -13.68 16.30 -29.15
N ILE A 98 -12.35 16.26 -29.14
CA ILE A 98 -11.57 15.02 -29.27
C ILE A 98 -11.74 14.15 -28.02
N ASN A 99 -11.71 14.76 -26.84
CA ASN A 99 -11.89 14.06 -25.57
C ASN A 99 -13.30 13.46 -25.46
N ASP A 100 -14.32 14.20 -25.91
CA ASP A 100 -15.69 13.69 -25.95
C ASP A 100 -15.84 12.56 -26.96
N TYR A 101 -15.26 12.66 -28.15
CA TYR A 101 -15.27 11.56 -29.12
C TYR A 101 -14.67 10.26 -28.56
N LEU A 102 -13.54 10.35 -27.86
CA LEU A 102 -12.85 9.18 -27.31
C LEU A 102 -13.58 8.52 -26.14
N TYR A 103 -14.33 9.28 -25.33
CA TYR A 103 -14.86 8.80 -24.06
C TYR A 103 -16.39 8.83 -23.94
N ASN A 104 -17.11 9.35 -24.92
CA ASN A 104 -18.57 9.38 -24.90
C ASN A 104 -19.15 8.05 -25.41
N ASN A 105 -19.76 7.30 -24.49
CA ASN A 105 -20.37 5.97 -24.74
C ASN A 105 -21.58 5.99 -25.71
N LYS A 106 -21.97 7.15 -26.25
CA LYS A 106 -23.05 7.28 -27.22
C LYS A 106 -22.72 6.66 -28.59
N TYR A 107 -21.45 6.37 -28.89
CA TYR A 107 -21.01 5.67 -30.10
C TYR A 107 -20.92 4.14 -29.96
N ARG A 108 -21.54 3.54 -28.93
CA ARG A 108 -21.54 2.08 -28.76
C ARG A 108 -22.11 1.40 -30.01
N LYS A 109 -21.30 0.55 -30.65
CA LYS A 109 -21.75 -0.43 -31.63
C LYS A 109 -22.86 -1.27 -30.99
N VAL A 110 -24.08 -1.16 -31.49
CA VAL A 110 -25.18 -2.06 -31.13
C VAL A 110 -24.89 -3.38 -31.82
N THR A 111 -24.55 -4.41 -31.05
CA THR A 111 -24.44 -5.78 -31.55
C THR A 111 -25.73 -6.50 -31.16
N GLU A 112 -26.65 -6.66 -32.11
CA GLU A 112 -27.87 -7.45 -31.90
C GLU A 112 -27.50 -8.94 -31.99
N THR A 113 -27.57 -9.64 -30.86
CA THR A 113 -27.47 -11.11 -30.82
C THR A 113 -28.90 -11.68 -30.79
N PRO A 114 -29.37 -12.36 -31.84
CA PRO A 114 -30.68 -13.00 -31.83
C PRO A 114 -30.68 -14.15 -30.82
N ALA A 115 -31.41 -13.99 -29.72
CA ALA A 115 -31.61 -15.04 -28.72
C ALA A 115 -33.02 -15.63 -28.87
N ILE A 116 -33.12 -16.85 -29.40
CA ILE A 116 -34.38 -17.62 -29.36
C ILE A 116 -34.58 -18.12 -27.94
N ARG A 117 -35.44 -17.44 -27.17
CA ARG A 117 -35.88 -17.94 -25.85
C ARG A 117 -37.04 -18.91 -26.05
N LYS A 118 -36.79 -20.22 -25.88
CA LYS A 118 -37.86 -21.22 -25.78
C LYS A 118 -38.64 -20.96 -24.49
N THR A 119 -39.84 -20.40 -24.58
CA THR A 119 -40.77 -20.32 -23.44
C THR A 119 -41.33 -21.70 -23.17
N VAL A 120 -40.96 -22.31 -22.04
CA VAL A 120 -41.54 -23.59 -21.62
C VAL A 120 -42.96 -23.33 -21.11
N PRO A 121 -43.98 -24.06 -21.59
CA PRO A 121 -45.36 -23.86 -21.13
C PRO A 121 -45.49 -24.27 -19.65
N ARG A 122 -46.09 -23.38 -18.86
CA ARG A 122 -46.31 -23.55 -17.42
C ARG A 122 -47.34 -24.66 -17.19
N LYS A 123 -46.97 -25.78 -16.56
CA LYS A 123 -47.91 -26.85 -16.20
C LYS A 123 -48.99 -26.30 -15.26
N LYS A 124 -50.27 -26.41 -15.64
CA LYS A 124 -51.39 -26.16 -14.73
C LYS A 124 -51.39 -27.25 -13.66
N LYS A 125 -51.42 -26.86 -12.38
CA LYS A 125 -51.64 -27.78 -11.26
C LYS A 125 -53.06 -28.33 -11.39
N GLN A 126 -53.20 -29.65 -11.46
CA GLN A 126 -54.47 -30.34 -11.22
C GLN A 126 -54.63 -30.46 -9.69
N ASN A 127 -55.81 -30.05 -9.20
CA ASN A 127 -56.25 -30.28 -7.82
C ASN A 127 -56.65 -31.75 -7.64
#